data_AF-A0A4D6LT17-F1
#
_entry.id   AF-A0A4D6LT17-F1
#
_cell.length_a   1.000
_cell.length_b   1.000
_cell.length_c   1.000
_cell.angle_alpha   90.00
_cell.angle_beta   90.00
_cell.angle_gamma   90.00
#
_symmetry.space_group_name_H-M   'P 1'
#
loop_
_entity.id
_entity.type
_entity.pdbx_description
1 polymer ?
#
loop_
_entity_poly.entity_id
_entity_poly.type
_entity_poly.pdbx_seq_one_letter_code
_entity_poly.pdbx_strand_id
1 'polypeptide(L)'
;MANKFHVRSNSFPSGSHPNTSKVEEELNKLKTWETTSTSTSNSIATGFSLLSDLHICLEDILNMASTQKLISNHQEGERGIQALKEL
;
A
#
# COMPACT_ATOMS: atom_id res chain seq x y z
N MET A 1 -12.24 -29.30 41.73
CA MET A 1 -11.22 -28.27 41.44
C MET A 1 -11.28 -28.02 39.94
N ALA A 2 -11.97 -26.95 39.51
CA ALA A 2 -12.27 -26.72 38.10
C ALA A 2 -11.01 -26.22 37.36
N ASN A 3 -10.57 -26.97 36.36
CA ASN A 3 -9.48 -26.60 35.48
C ASN A 3 -9.95 -25.48 34.55
N LYS A 4 -9.40 -24.28 34.77
CA LYS A 4 -9.68 -23.10 33.95
C LYS A 4 -8.98 -23.29 32.60
N PHE A 5 -9.73 -23.60 31.55
CA PHE A 5 -9.20 -23.70 30.19
C PHE A 5 -8.65 -22.34 29.75
N HIS A 6 -7.32 -22.22 29.66
CA HIS A 6 -6.66 -21.04 29.12
C HIS A 6 -6.61 -21.16 27.60
N VAL A 7 -7.57 -20.53 26.93
CA VAL A 7 -7.58 -20.41 25.47
C VAL A 7 -6.45 -19.44 25.09
N ARG A 8 -5.31 -19.99 24.64
CA ARG A 8 -4.25 -19.21 24.00
C ARG A 8 -4.66 -18.96 22.56
N SER A 9 -4.97 -17.71 22.24
CA SER A 9 -5.15 -17.29 20.84
C SER A 9 -3.82 -17.38 20.10
N ASN A 10 -3.77 -18.19 19.06
CA ASN A 10 -2.67 -18.17 18.10
C ASN A 10 -3.06 -17.19 16.98
N SER A 11 -2.59 -15.95 17.05
CA SER A 11 -2.66 -15.03 15.92
C SER A 11 -1.62 -15.46 14.89
N PHE A 12 -2.06 -15.96 13.75
CA PHE A 12 -1.20 -16.15 12.58
C PHE A 12 -0.62 -14.78 12.17
N PRO A 13 0.64 -14.74 11.65
CA PRO A 13 1.15 -13.51 11.08
C PRO A 13 0.19 -13.03 10.00
N SER A 14 -0.28 -11.79 10.10
CA SER A 14 -0.98 -11.16 8.98
C SER A 14 0.00 -11.13 7.81
N GLY A 15 -0.26 -11.96 6.80
CA GLY A 15 0.45 -11.85 5.53
C GLY A 15 0.26 -10.44 4.95
N SER A 16 1.22 -9.99 4.15
CA SER A 16 1.06 -8.74 3.40
C SER A 16 -0.22 -8.78 2.58
N HIS A 17 -0.89 -7.63 2.48
CA HIS A 17 -2.10 -7.52 1.67
C HIS A 17 -1.71 -7.77 0.20
N PRO A 18 -2.52 -8.48 -0.61
CA PRO A 18 -2.18 -8.79 -2.00
C PRO A 18 -1.78 -7.55 -2.82
N ASN A 19 -2.37 -6.40 -2.50
CA ASN A 19 -2.12 -5.10 -3.12
C ASN A 19 -0.73 -4.57 -2.78
N THR A 20 -0.31 -4.72 -1.52
CA THR A 20 1.01 -4.26 -1.08
C THR A 20 2.10 -5.12 -1.70
N SER A 21 1.86 -6.44 -1.82
CA SER A 21 2.76 -7.35 -2.53
C SER A 21 2.86 -7.02 -4.03
N LYS A 22 1.75 -6.65 -4.68
CA LYS A 22 1.75 -6.26 -6.10
C LYS A 22 2.59 -5.00 -6.34
N VAL A 23 2.48 -3.98 -5.49
CA VAL A 23 3.32 -2.76 -5.58
C VAL A 23 4.80 -3.08 -5.38
N GLU A 24 5.12 -3.93 -4.42
CA GLU A 24 6.50 -4.34 -4.18
C GLU A 24 7.10 -5.09 -5.38
N GLU A 25 6.30 -5.93 -6.04
CA GLU A 25 6.71 -6.61 -7.28
C GLU A 25 7.03 -5.62 -8.41
N GLU A 26 6.14 -4.66 -8.69
CA GLU A 26 6.36 -3.65 -9.74
C GLU A 26 7.57 -2.76 -9.44
N LEU A 27 7.78 -2.42 -8.18
CA LEU A 27 8.93 -1.62 -7.76
C LEU A 27 10.24 -2.40 -7.91
N ASN A 28 10.24 -3.71 -7.64
CA ASN A 28 11.39 -4.57 -7.91
C ASN A 28 11.68 -4.69 -9.41
N LYS A 29 10.65 -4.82 -10.26
CA LYS A 29 10.82 -4.80 -11.73
C LYS A 29 11.44 -3.50 -12.20
N LEU A 30 10.96 -2.36 -11.70
CA LEU A 30 11.49 -1.05 -12.05
C LEU A 30 12.95 -0.89 -11.62
N LYS A 31 13.32 -1.37 -10.43
CA LYS A 31 14.70 -1.38 -9.94
C LYS A 31 15.61 -2.26 -10.80
N THR A 32 15.16 -3.46 -11.16
CA THR A 32 15.92 -4.34 -12.07
C THR A 32 16.09 -3.70 -13.45
N TRP A 33 15.03 -3.08 -13.98
CA TRP A 33 15.10 -2.32 -15.22
C TRP A 33 16.12 -1.19 -15.11
N GLU A 34 16.09 -0.36 -14.07
CA GLU A 34 17.05 0.74 -13.86
C GLU A 34 18.50 0.24 -13.93
N THR A 35 18.80 -0.88 -13.26
CA THR A 35 20.16 -1.47 -13.26
C THR A 35 20.58 -2.09 -14.59
N THR A 36 19.62 -2.52 -15.42
CA THR A 36 19.87 -3.22 -16.69
C THR A 36 19.64 -2.31 -17.90
N SER A 37 19.11 -1.10 -17.67
CA SER A 37 18.66 -0.20 -18.72
C SER A 37 19.85 0.31 -19.54
N THR A 38 19.62 0.44 -20.83
CA THR A 38 20.55 1.09 -21.76
C THR A 38 19.94 2.40 -22.23
N SER A 39 20.75 3.36 -22.70
CA SER A 39 20.26 4.63 -23.27
C SER A 39 19.64 4.45 -24.67
N THR A 40 18.85 3.39 -24.86
CA THR A 40 18.12 3.10 -26.10
C THR A 40 16.66 3.52 -25.97
N SER A 41 16.08 3.98 -27.09
CA SER A 41 14.66 4.38 -27.12
C SER A 41 13.72 3.26 -26.67
N ASN A 42 14.04 2.00 -27.00
CA ASN A 42 13.25 0.85 -26.56
C ASN A 42 13.33 0.66 -25.04
N SER A 43 14.51 0.80 -24.43
CA SER A 43 14.65 0.72 -22.98
C SER A 43 13.83 1.81 -22.29
N ILE A 44 13.86 3.04 -22.82
CA ILE A 44 13.07 4.16 -22.30
C ILE A 44 11.57 3.86 -22.39
N ALA A 45 11.08 3.32 -23.51
CA ALA A 45 9.68 2.93 -23.67
C ALA A 45 9.28 1.85 -22.65
N THR A 46 10.13 0.85 -22.42
CA THR A 46 9.92 -0.16 -21.36
C THR A 46 9.83 0.48 -19.98
N GLY A 47 10.69 1.45 -19.67
CA GLY A 47 10.65 2.20 -18.40
C GLY A 47 9.31 2.90 -18.20
N PHE A 48 8.78 3.56 -19.23
CA PHE A 48 7.45 4.18 -19.17
C PHE A 48 6.33 3.17 -18.94
N SER A 49 6.40 1.99 -19.56
CA SER A 49 5.41 0.92 -19.32
C SER A 49 5.42 0.48 -17.85
N LEU A 50 6.60 0.21 -17.29
CA LEU A 50 6.74 -0.20 -15.88
C LEU A 50 6.23 0.88 -14.91
N LEU A 51 6.46 2.16 -15.21
CA LEU A 51 5.93 3.27 -14.43
C LEU A 51 4.40 3.33 -14.50
N SER A 52 3.82 3.08 -15.67
CA SER A 52 2.38 3.00 -15.85
C SER A 52 1.77 1.86 -15.03
N ASP A 53 2.39 0.68 -15.05
CA ASP A 53 1.93 -0.49 -14.29
C ASP A 53 1.98 -0.24 -12.78
N LEU A 54 3.06 0.39 -12.29
CA LEU A 54 3.17 0.82 -10.90
C LEU A 54 2.07 1.82 -10.51
N HIS A 55 1.78 2.79 -11.39
CA HIS A 55 0.73 3.78 -11.14
C HIS A 55 -0.65 3.13 -11.01
N ILE A 56 -0.98 2.16 -11.88
CA ILE A 56 -2.24 1.40 -11.78
C ILE A 56 -2.33 0.67 -10.44
N CYS A 57 -1.23 0.06 -9.98
CA CYS A 57 -1.22 -0.62 -8.67
C CYS A 57 -1.44 0.34 -7.50
N LEU A 58 -0.92 1.56 -7.58
CA LEU A 58 -1.16 2.59 -6.57
C LEU A 58 -2.62 3.07 -6.60
N GLU A 59 -3.18 3.26 -7.79
CA GLU A 59 -4.58 3.62 -7.97
C GLU A 59 -5.53 2.55 -7.41
N ASP A 60 -5.23 1.25 -7.61
CA ASP A 60 -5.96 0.13 -7.00
C ASP A 60 -5.98 0.24 -5.46
N ILE A 61 -4.86 0.62 -4.84
CA ILE A 61 -4.76 0.82 -3.39
C ILE A 61 -5.58 2.02 -2.94
N LEU A 62 -5.48 3.14 -3.66
CA LEU A 62 -6.20 4.37 -3.33
C LEU A 62 -7.71 4.20 -3.49
N ASN A 63 -8.17 3.45 -4.50
CA ASN A 63 -9.58 3.16 -4.72
C ASN A 63 -10.15 2.10 -3.77
N MET A 64 -9.33 1.43 -2.97
CA MET A 64 -9.83 0.45 -2.01
C MET A 64 -10.65 1.14 -0.91
N ALA A 65 -11.82 0.59 -0.60
CA ALA A 65 -12.75 1.16 0.38
C ALA A 65 -12.12 1.35 1.77
N SER A 66 -11.21 0.48 2.19
CA SER A 66 -10.45 0.64 3.44
C SER A 66 -9.55 1.87 3.43
N THR A 67 -8.90 2.13 2.29
CA THR A 67 -8.02 3.29 2.10
C THR A 67 -8.84 4.56 2.07
N GLN A 68 -9.93 4.59 1.29
CA GLN A 68 -10.84 5.74 1.24
C GLN A 68 -11.47 6.03 2.60
N LYS A 69 -11.88 5.00 3.35
CA LYS A 69 -12.39 5.15 4.71
C LYS A 69 -11.32 5.69 5.65
N LEU A 70 -10.08 5.22 5.55
CA LEU A 70 -8.98 5.75 6.35
C LEU A 70 -8.73 7.24 6.04
N ILE A 71 -8.73 7.61 4.77
CA ILE A 71 -8.56 9.01 4.33
C ILE A 71 -9.72 9.89 4.84
N SER A 72 -10.97 9.43 4.73
CA SER A 72 -12.13 10.19 5.21
C SER A 72 -12.11 10.39 6.73
N ASN A 73 -11.81 9.32 7.48
CA ASN A 73 -11.73 9.37 8.94
C ASN A 73 -10.58 10.28 9.41
N HIS A 74 -9.47 10.30 8.67
CA HIS A 74 -8.37 11.22 8.95
C HIS A 74 -8.78 12.69 8.73
N GLN A 75 -9.47 12.99 7.63
CA GLN A 75 -9.98 14.34 7.37
C GLN A 75 -11.01 14.80 8.40
N GLU A 76 -11.82 13.88 8.94
CA GLU A 76 -12.77 14.17 10.01
C GLU A 76 -12.09 14.41 11.36
N GLY A 77 -11.04 13.66 11.68
CA GLY A 77 -10.21 13.88 12.85
C GLY A 77 -9.46 15.21 12.82
N GLU A 78 -8.83 15.54 11.69
CA GLU A 78 -8.09 16.80 11.49
C GLU A 78 -9.00 18.03 11.65
N ARG A 79 -10.21 17.98 11.06
CA ARG A 79 -11.20 19.06 11.19
C ARG A 79 -11.67 19.27 12.64
N GLY A 80 -11.84 18.18 13.39
CA GLY A 80 -12.17 18.23 14.81
C GLY A 80 -11.05 18.85 15.65
N ILE A 81 -9.80 18.51 15.35
CA ILE A 81 -8.62 19.11 15.98
C ILE A 81 -8.51 20.61 15.64
N GLN A 82 -8.83 21.02 14.41
CA GLN A 82 -8.83 22.43 14.01
C GLN A 82 -9.90 23.23 14.78
N ALA A 83 -11.12 22.71 14.91
CA ALA A 83 -12.21 23.35 15.64
C ALA A 83 -11.90 23.53 17.14
N LEU A 84 -11.11 22.63 17.73
CA LEU A 84 -10.64 22.75 19.11
C LEU A 84 -9.53 23.79 19.30
N LYS A 85 -8.82 24.17 18.24
CA LYS A 85 -7.80 25.25 18.28
C LYS A 85 -8.39 26.65 18.10
N GLU A 86 -9.63 26.75 17.63
CA GLU A 86 -10.36 28.00 17.47
C GLU A 86 -11.24 28.37 18.70
N LEU A 87 -11.16 27.56 19.76
CA LEU A 87 -11.68 27.83 21.10
C LEU A 87 -10.56 28.27 22.03
#